data_AF-A0A270N354-F1
#
_entry.id   AF-A0A270N354-F1
#
_cell.length_a   1.000
_cell.length_b   1.000
_cell.length_c   1.000
_cell.angle_alpha   90.00
_cell.angle_beta   90.00
_cell.angle_gamma   90.00
#
_symmetry.space_group_name_H-M   'P 1'
#
loop_
_entity.id
_entity.type
_entity.pdbx_description
1 polymer ?
#
loop_
_entity_poly.entity_id
_entity_poly.type
_entity_poly.pdbx_seq_one_letter_code
_entity_poly.pdbx_strand_id
1 'polypeptide(L)'
;MRYIAAGLGVSYEQLSRNYAQMSYSTARASANESWAYFMGRRKFVASRQASQMFLCWLEEAIVRRVVTLPSKARFSFQEARSAWGNCDWIGSGRMAIDGLKEVQEAVMLIEAGLSTYEKECAKRGDDYQEIFAQQVRET
;
A
#
# COMPACT_ATOMS: atom_id res chain seq x y z
N MET A 1 2.97 -8.70 -30.24
CA MET A 1 2.64 -7.74 -29.16
C MET A 1 2.09 -8.38 -27.89
N ARG A 2 1.17 -9.36 -27.94
CA ARG A 2 0.63 -10.00 -26.71
C ARG A 2 1.69 -10.68 -25.83
N TYR A 3 2.65 -11.39 -26.43
CA TYR A 3 3.76 -12.01 -25.69
C TYR A 3 4.74 -10.99 -25.07
N ILE A 4 4.88 -9.80 -25.67
CA ILE A 4 5.72 -8.72 -25.13
C ILE A 4 5.03 -8.11 -23.90
N ALA A 5 3.71 -7.90 -23.96
CA ALA A 5 2.91 -7.44 -22.82
C ALA A 5 3.00 -8.43 -21.64
N ALA A 6 2.85 -9.72 -21.92
CA ALA A 6 3.01 -10.78 -20.92
C ALA A 6 4.41 -10.80 -20.29
N GLY A 7 5.47 -10.62 -21.09
CA GLY A 7 6.85 -10.53 -20.59
C GLY A 7 7.11 -9.29 -19.73
N LEU A 8 6.37 -8.20 -19.95
CA LEU A 8 6.47 -6.96 -19.18
C LEU A 8 5.55 -6.95 -17.94
N GLY A 9 4.68 -7.95 -17.77
CA GLY A 9 3.72 -8.01 -16.66
C GLY A 9 2.61 -6.96 -16.75
N VAL A 10 2.32 -6.46 -17.96
CA VAL A 10 1.26 -5.47 -18.21
C VAL A 10 0.27 -6.03 -19.21
N SER A 11 -0.98 -5.56 -19.15
CA SER A 11 -1.96 -5.96 -20.14
C SER A 11 -1.65 -5.39 -21.52
N TYR A 12 -2.15 -6.06 -22.57
CA TYR A 12 -1.96 -5.61 -23.94
C TYR A 12 -2.55 -4.21 -24.17
N GLU A 13 -3.65 -3.92 -23.51
CA GLU A 13 -4.40 -2.68 -23.62
C GLU A 13 -3.67 -1.53 -22.92
N GLN A 14 -3.01 -1.80 -21.79
CA GLN A 14 -2.11 -0.83 -21.16
C GLN A 14 -0.88 -0.56 -22.03
N LEU A 15 -0.30 -1.61 -22.63
CA LEU A 15 0.89 -1.46 -23.49
C LEU A 15 0.59 -0.68 -24.77
N SER A 16 -0.57 -0.94 -25.39
CA SER A 16 -0.97 -0.31 -26.65
C SER A 16 -1.80 0.97 -26.47
N ARG A 17 -2.21 1.29 -25.24
CA ARG A 17 -3.15 2.38 -24.89
C ARG A 17 -4.47 2.37 -25.68
N ASN A 18 -4.86 1.23 -26.24
CA ASN A 18 -6.09 1.11 -27.01
C ASN A 18 -7.18 0.42 -26.18
N TYR A 19 -8.14 1.23 -25.73
CA TYR A 19 -9.29 0.80 -24.93
C TYR A 19 -10.60 0.72 -25.73
N ALA A 20 -10.55 0.92 -27.05
CA ALA A 20 -11.73 1.13 -27.89
C ALA A 20 -12.71 -0.07 -27.95
N GLN A 21 -12.28 -1.27 -27.56
CA GLN A 21 -13.09 -2.49 -27.59
C GLN A 21 -13.24 -3.17 -26.22
N MET A 22 -12.90 -2.49 -25.12
CA MET A 22 -13.03 -3.08 -23.78
C MET A 22 -14.38 -2.75 -23.11
N SER A 23 -14.99 -3.76 -22.51
CA SER A 23 -16.08 -3.56 -21.55
C SER A 23 -15.52 -3.14 -20.18
N TYR A 24 -16.36 -2.52 -19.35
CA TYR A 24 -15.98 -2.09 -17.99
C TYR A 24 -15.36 -3.22 -17.15
N SER A 25 -15.94 -4.42 -17.18
CA SER A 25 -15.45 -5.57 -16.42
C SER A 25 -14.07 -6.03 -16.89
N THR A 26 -13.83 -6.04 -18.22
CA THR A 26 -12.53 -6.39 -18.80
C THR A 26 -11.47 -5.34 -18.48
N ALA A 27 -11.82 -4.05 -18.55
CA ALA A 27 -10.91 -2.96 -18.19
C ALA A 27 -10.52 -3.03 -16.69
N ARG A 28 -11.49 -3.32 -15.81
CA ARG A 28 -11.26 -3.53 -14.38
C ARG A 28 -10.38 -4.74 -14.09
N ALA A 29 -10.62 -5.87 -14.77
CA ALA A 29 -9.80 -7.07 -14.63
C ALA A 29 -8.35 -6.81 -15.06
N SER A 30 -8.16 -6.15 -16.20
CA SER A 30 -6.84 -5.78 -16.71
C SER A 30 -6.08 -4.83 -15.77
N ALA A 31 -6.75 -3.80 -15.26
CA ALA A 31 -6.15 -2.87 -14.29
C ALA A 31 -5.77 -3.58 -12.98
N ASN A 32 -6.61 -4.51 -12.52
CA ASN A 32 -6.35 -5.35 -11.34
C ASN A 32 -5.09 -6.21 -11.49
N GLU A 33 -4.95 -6.88 -12.63
CA GLU A 33 -3.81 -7.77 -12.89
C GLU A 33 -2.48 -6.98 -12.90
N SER A 34 -2.48 -5.85 -13.60
CA SER A 34 -1.31 -4.96 -13.66
C SER A 34 -1.01 -4.35 -12.29
N TRP A 35 -2.04 -3.97 -11.54
CA TRP A 35 -1.90 -3.51 -10.16
C TRP A 35 -1.25 -4.55 -9.24
N ALA A 36 -1.68 -5.81 -9.31
CA ALA A 36 -1.10 -6.89 -8.52
C ALA A 36 0.39 -7.10 -8.85
N TYR A 37 0.75 -7.03 -10.13
CA TYR A 37 2.15 -7.08 -10.58
C TYR A 37 2.99 -5.93 -9.99
N PHE A 38 2.52 -4.69 -10.09
CA PHE A 38 3.22 -3.53 -9.53
C PHE A 38 3.31 -3.57 -8.00
N MET A 39 2.27 -4.03 -7.32
CA MET A 39 2.27 -4.23 -5.86
C MET A 39 3.33 -5.24 -5.43
N GLY A 40 3.45 -6.36 -6.15
CA GLY A 40 4.50 -7.35 -5.90
C GLY A 40 5.90 -6.73 -6.01
N ARG A 41 6.16 -5.99 -7.09
CA ARG A 41 7.45 -5.29 -7.27
C ARG A 41 7.70 -4.23 -6.21
N ARG A 42 6.67 -3.47 -5.83
CA ARG A 42 6.75 -2.43 -4.79
C ARG A 42 7.16 -3.02 -3.45
N LYS A 43 6.57 -4.16 -3.07
CA LYS A 43 6.90 -4.87 -1.82
C LYS A 43 8.36 -5.33 -1.78
N PHE A 44 8.87 -5.88 -2.88
CA PHE A 44 10.23 -6.44 -2.91
C PHE A 44 11.34 -5.40 -3.07
N VAL A 45 11.09 -4.34 -3.84
CA VAL A 45 12.13 -3.35 -4.17
C VAL A 45 11.99 -2.13 -3.27
N ALA A 46 10.90 -1.38 -3.42
CA ALA A 46 10.73 -0.09 -2.76
C ALA A 46 10.54 -0.24 -1.25
N SER A 47 9.59 -1.08 -0.82
CA SER A 47 9.31 -1.27 0.61
C SER A 47 10.52 -1.86 1.35
N ARG A 48 11.22 -2.83 0.74
CA ARG A 48 12.45 -3.38 1.34
C ARG A 48 13.52 -2.31 1.51
N GLN A 49 13.80 -1.52 0.48
CA GLN A 49 14.81 -0.45 0.55
C GLN A 49 14.43 0.61 1.58
N ALA A 50 13.17 1.04 1.58
CA ALA A 50 12.66 2.01 2.55
C ALA A 50 12.75 1.49 3.99
N SER A 51 12.38 0.23 4.25
CA SER A 51 12.53 -0.38 5.58
C SER A 51 14.00 -0.45 6.04
N GLN A 52 14.96 -0.71 5.14
CA GLN A 52 16.37 -0.69 5.51
C GLN A 52 16.84 0.72 5.89
N MET A 53 16.46 1.73 5.11
CA MET A 53 16.78 3.13 5.41
C MET A 53 16.15 3.60 6.72
N PHE A 54 14.89 3.24 6.94
CA PHE A 54 14.18 3.52 8.19
C PHE A 54 14.85 2.88 9.40
N LEU A 55 15.28 1.62 9.28
CA LEU A 55 16.01 0.94 10.36
C LEU A 55 17.32 1.62 10.71
N CYS A 56 18.10 2.07 9.72
CA CYS A 56 19.34 2.81 9.96
C CYS A 56 19.07 4.14 10.67
N TRP A 57 18.05 4.87 10.23
CA TRP A 57 17.63 6.10 10.89
C TRP A 57 17.15 5.86 12.32
N LEU A 58 16.31 4.84 12.53
CA LEU A 58 15.75 4.51 13.85
C LEU A 58 16.84 4.12 14.84
N GLU A 59 17.83 3.33 14.40
CA GLU A 59 19.01 2.98 15.18
C GLU A 59 19.74 4.22 15.68
N GLU A 60 20.00 5.16 14.77
CA GLU A 60 20.67 6.43 15.10
C GLU A 60 19.82 7.31 16.03
N ALA A 61 18.51 7.39 15.80
CA ALA A 61 17.59 8.16 16.64
C ALA A 61 17.53 7.63 18.08
N ILE A 62 17.63 6.31 18.26
CA ILE A 62 17.70 5.66 19.57
C ILE A 62 19.04 5.96 20.26
N VAL A 63 20.16 5.82 19.54
CA VAL A 63 21.50 6.10 20.09
C VAL A 63 21.65 7.56 20.52
N ARG A 64 21.13 8.49 19.72
CA ARG A 64 21.11 9.93 20.01
C ARG A 64 20.07 10.32 21.07
N ARG A 65 19.27 9.38 21.56
CA ARG A 65 18.17 9.60 22.53
C ARG A 65 17.08 10.57 22.05
N VAL A 66 16.91 10.70 20.73
CA VAL A 66 15.75 11.41 20.15
C VAL A 66 14.50 10.57 20.34
N VAL A 67 14.62 9.26 20.18
CA VAL A 67 13.57 8.28 20.44
C VAL A 67 13.98 7.42 21.62
N THR A 68 13.14 7.39 22.65
CA THR A 68 13.33 6.52 23.82
C THR A 68 12.54 5.24 23.63
N LEU A 69 13.22 4.10 23.70
CA LEU A 69 12.55 2.80 23.68
C LEU A 69 11.62 2.65 24.90
N PRO A 70 10.47 1.95 24.76
CA PRO A 70 9.59 1.69 25.89
C PRO A 70 10.32 1.00 27.04
N SER A 71 10.15 1.48 28.27
CA SER A 71 10.83 0.92 29.45
C SER A 71 10.48 -0.54 29.75
N LYS A 72 9.33 -1.01 29.24
CA LYS A 72 8.85 -2.40 29.36
C LYS A 72 9.26 -3.29 28.18
N ALA A 73 10.04 -2.77 27.23
CA ALA A 73 10.47 -3.56 26.08
C ALA A 73 11.34 -4.74 26.54
N ARG A 74 10.95 -5.95 26.14
CA ARG A 74 11.66 -7.19 26.51
C ARG A 74 13.03 -7.32 25.83
N PHE A 75 13.15 -6.79 24.62
CA PHE A 75 14.33 -6.92 23.78
C PHE A 75 14.85 -5.53 23.41
N SER A 76 16.17 -5.38 23.40
CA SER A 76 16.84 -4.21 22.86
C SER A 76 16.62 -4.07 21.34
N PHE A 77 16.98 -2.90 20.79
CA PHE A 77 16.86 -2.67 19.35
C PHE A 77 17.67 -3.69 18.52
N GLN A 78 18.88 -4.01 18.97
CA GLN A 78 19.80 -4.92 18.30
C GLN A 78 19.31 -6.37 18.32
N GLU A 79 18.71 -6.81 19.44
CA GLU A 79 18.19 -8.17 19.58
C GLU A 79 16.95 -8.43 18.71
N ALA A 80 16.13 -7.40 18.48
CA ALA A 80 14.85 -7.52 17.79
C ALA A 80 14.69 -6.54 16.63
N ARG A 81 15.77 -6.28 15.86
CA ARG A 81 15.79 -5.27 14.79
C ARG A 81 14.62 -5.42 13.80
N SER A 82 14.28 -6.64 13.40
CA SER A 82 13.17 -6.91 12.48
C SER A 82 11.80 -6.57 13.06
N ALA A 83 11.60 -6.79 14.37
CA ALA A 83 10.34 -6.47 15.04
C ALA A 83 10.17 -4.95 15.19
N TRP A 84 11.25 -4.24 15.55
CA TRP A 84 11.24 -2.77 15.64
C TRP A 84 11.09 -2.09 14.28
N GLY A 85 11.60 -2.71 13.21
CA GLY A 85 11.44 -2.25 11.83
C GLY A 85 10.18 -2.73 11.13
N ASN A 86 9.21 -3.32 11.85
CA ASN A 86 7.96 -3.77 11.27
C ASN A 86 7.09 -2.55 10.90
N CYS A 87 7.32 -2.03 9.70
CA CYS A 87 6.66 -0.86 9.15
C CYS A 87 6.04 -1.21 7.81
N ASP A 88 4.85 -0.67 7.55
CA ASP A 88 4.18 -0.74 6.26
C ASP A 88 4.32 0.59 5.52
N TRP A 89 4.55 0.50 4.21
CA TRP A 89 4.77 1.67 3.36
C TRP A 89 3.56 1.88 2.47
N ILE A 90 2.83 2.97 2.73
CA ILE A 90 1.75 3.44 1.86
C ILE A 90 2.39 4.06 0.62
N GLY A 91 2.02 3.53 -0.55
CA GLY A 91 2.45 4.08 -1.84
C GLY A 91 1.26 4.69 -2.56
N SER A 92 1.47 5.08 -3.82
CA SER A 92 0.37 5.56 -4.69
C SER A 92 -0.83 4.64 -4.60
N GLY A 93 -2.01 5.23 -4.54
CA GLY A 93 -3.27 4.51 -4.55
C GLY A 93 -3.54 3.81 -5.87
N ARG A 94 -4.46 2.85 -5.81
CA ARG A 94 -5.06 2.23 -6.97
C ARG A 94 -6.01 3.22 -7.65
N MET A 95 -5.96 3.28 -8.99
CA MET A 95 -6.94 4.03 -9.76
C MET A 95 -8.32 3.38 -9.65
N ALA A 96 -9.31 4.16 -9.20
CA ALA A 96 -10.71 3.75 -9.17
C ALA A 96 -11.34 3.94 -10.56
N ILE A 97 -11.97 2.89 -11.09
CA ILE A 97 -12.64 2.96 -12.40
C ILE A 97 -14.12 3.36 -12.21
N ASP A 98 -14.76 2.85 -11.15
CA ASP A 98 -16.09 3.27 -10.69
C ASP A 98 -16.00 3.53 -9.18
N GLY A 99 -15.88 4.80 -8.82
CA GLY A 99 -15.66 5.20 -7.44
C GLY A 99 -16.79 4.78 -6.49
N LEU A 100 -18.04 4.71 -6.97
CA LEU A 100 -19.18 4.38 -6.11
C LEU A 100 -19.16 2.91 -5.70
N LYS A 101 -18.96 2.00 -6.67
CA LYS A 101 -18.92 0.56 -6.41
C LYS A 101 -17.74 0.17 -5.53
N GLU A 102 -16.57 0.78 -5.74
CA GLU A 102 -15.38 0.50 -4.93
C GLU A 102 -15.51 1.01 -3.49
N VAL A 103 -16.16 2.16 -3.27
CA VAL A 103 -16.45 2.66 -1.92
C VAL A 103 -17.47 1.76 -1.21
N GLN A 104 -18.54 1.34 -1.90
CA GLN A 104 -19.52 0.40 -1.33
C GLN A 104 -18.88 -0.94 -0.96
N GLU A 105 -18.02 -1.48 -1.83
CA GLU A 105 -17.26 -2.70 -1.56
C GLU A 105 -16.38 -2.54 -0.30
N ALA A 106 -15.68 -1.41 -0.15
CA ALA A 106 -14.85 -1.13 1.01
C ALA A 106 -15.67 -1.04 2.31
N VAL A 107 -16.81 -0.35 2.30
CA VAL A 107 -17.71 -0.25 3.47
C VAL A 107 -18.21 -1.63 3.88
N MET A 108 -18.69 -2.43 2.91
CA MET A 108 -19.18 -3.79 3.19
C MET A 108 -18.08 -4.69 3.77
N LEU A 109 -16.84 -4.58 3.30
CA LEU A 109 -15.71 -5.36 3.82
C LEU A 109 -15.36 -4.98 5.27
N ILE A 110 -15.44 -3.69 5.60
CA ILE A 110 -15.20 -3.19 6.97
C ILE A 110 -16.32 -3.64 7.90
N GLU A 111 -17.58 -3.47 7.48
CA GLU A 111 -18.75 -3.88 8.27
C GLU A 111 -18.79 -5.40 8.50
N ALA A 112 -18.36 -6.19 7.50
CA ALA A 112 -18.24 -7.64 7.62
C ALA A 112 -17.03 -8.09 8.47
N GLY A 113 -16.17 -7.16 8.91
CA GLY A 113 -14.95 -7.47 9.67
C GLY A 113 -13.84 -8.15 8.86
N LEU A 114 -13.95 -8.15 7.53
CA LEU A 114 -12.94 -8.73 6.62
C LEU A 114 -11.79 -7.75 6.32
N SER A 115 -12.00 -6.46 6.58
CA SER A 115 -10.99 -5.41 6.39
C SER A 115 -11.01 -4.38 7.50
N THR A 116 -10.02 -3.48 7.48
CA THR A 116 -9.88 -2.36 8.42
C THR A 116 -9.82 -1.05 7.66
N TYR A 117 -10.15 0.06 8.33
CA TYR A 117 -10.02 1.40 7.76
C TYR A 117 -8.61 1.67 7.22
N GLU A 118 -7.57 1.23 7.94
CA GLU A 118 -6.18 1.33 7.52
C GLU A 118 -5.92 0.62 6.17
N LYS A 119 -6.41 -0.62 6.00
CA LYS A 119 -6.21 -1.38 4.76
C LYS A 119 -6.97 -0.75 3.59
N GLU A 120 -8.20 -0.28 3.80
CA GLU A 120 -8.99 0.34 2.74
C GLU A 120 -8.47 1.74 2.35
N CYS A 121 -8.00 2.55 3.31
CA CYS A 121 -7.37 3.85 3.03
C CYS A 121 -6.03 3.66 2.31
N ALA A 122 -5.21 2.70 2.75
CA ALA A 122 -3.93 2.40 2.11
C ALA A 122 -4.09 1.93 0.64
N LYS A 123 -5.21 1.29 0.27
CA LYS A 123 -5.52 0.96 -1.15
C LYS A 123 -5.71 2.22 -1.99
N ARG A 124 -6.24 3.29 -1.39
CA ARG A 124 -6.42 4.61 -2.02
C ARG A 124 -5.15 5.48 -1.95
N GLY A 125 -4.15 5.03 -1.19
CA GLY A 125 -2.89 5.73 -1.01
C GLY A 125 -2.93 6.77 0.11
N ASP A 126 -3.99 6.75 0.92
CA ASP A 126 -4.20 7.69 2.02
C ASP A 126 -3.87 7.03 3.36
N ASP A 127 -3.39 7.83 4.31
CA ASP A 127 -3.25 7.40 5.70
C ASP A 127 -4.58 7.58 6.45
N TYR A 128 -5.03 6.52 7.12
CA TYR A 128 -6.27 6.56 7.90
C TYR A 128 -6.17 7.54 9.08
N GLN A 129 -4.98 7.72 9.67
CA GLN A 129 -4.79 8.62 10.80
C GLN A 129 -4.98 10.08 10.37
N GLU A 130 -4.44 10.45 9.21
CA GLU A 130 -4.61 11.78 8.64
C GLU A 130 -6.07 12.05 8.29
N ILE A 131 -6.75 11.09 7.65
CA ILE A 131 -8.17 11.20 7.31
C ILE A 131 -9.02 11.43 8.57
N PHE A 132 -8.86 10.59 9.59
CA PHE A 132 -9.67 10.72 10.80
C PHE A 132 -9.35 11.98 11.60
N ALA A 133 -8.08 12.37 11.67
CA ALA A 133 -7.71 13.64 12.29
C ALA A 133 -8.36 14.83 11.56
N GLN A 134 -8.39 14.79 10.21
CA GLN A 134 -9.02 15.82 9.41
C GLN A 134 -10.54 15.84 9.58
N GLN A 135 -11.20 14.67 9.59
CA GLN A 135 -12.65 14.58 9.82
C GLN A 135 -13.07 15.18 11.16
N VAL A 136 -12.35 14.88 12.24
CA VAL A 136 -12.63 15.44 13.59
C VAL A 136 -12.44 16.96 13.60
N ARG A 137 -11.52 17.50 12.80
CA ARG A 137 -11.28 18.94 12.69
C ARG A 137 -12.36 19.67 11.88
N GLU A 138 -12.95 18.99 10.91
CA GLU A 138 -13.97 19.54 10.00
C GLU A 138 -15.39 19.42 10.56
N THR A 139 -15.62 18.54 11.53
CA THR A 139 -16.87 18.42 12.31
C THR A 139 -16.90 19.35 13.51
#